data_AF-A0A4S4C8H1-F1
#
_entry.id   AF-A0A4S4C8H1-F1
#
_cell.length_a   1.000
_cell.length_b   1.000
_cell.length_c   1.000
_cell.angle_alpha   90.00
_cell.angle_beta   90.00
_cell.angle_gamma   90.00
#
_symmetry.space_group_name_H-M   'P 1'
#
loop_
_entity.id
_entity.type
_entity.pdbx_description
1 polymer ?
#
loop_
_entity_poly.entity_id
_entity_poly.type
_entity_poly.pdbx_seq_one_letter_code
_entity_poly.pdbx_strand_id
1 'polypeptide(L)'
;MRGKTDNGRKWYQEVDLELAETLVREQAAVVVNRSTIRRIYSNKEFRRLILNRDNYTCHFCGEYGDTIDHLLPRAKGGHTTPLNCVCACNACNQSKADRDLDEFIVRGRPRETEAVE
;
A
#
# COMPACT_ATOMS: atom_id res chain seq x y z
N MET A 1 -16.15 0.96 -11.35
CA MET A 1 -15.42 -0.05 -10.53
C MET A 1 -16.38 -0.88 -9.68
N ARG A 2 -16.09 -2.16 -9.45
CA ARG A 2 -16.83 -3.00 -8.50
C ARG A 2 -15.91 -3.81 -7.59
N GLY A 3 -16.44 -4.30 -6.47
CA GLY A 3 -15.70 -5.18 -5.56
C GLY A 3 -16.60 -5.92 -4.58
N LYS A 4 -15.96 -6.52 -3.58
CA LYS A 4 -16.62 -7.15 -2.43
C LYS A 4 -16.01 -6.60 -1.15
N THR A 5 -16.85 -6.41 -0.13
CA THR A 5 -16.41 -6.18 1.26
C THR A 5 -15.87 -7.48 1.87
N ASP A 6 -15.29 -7.39 3.06
CA ASP A 6 -14.76 -8.56 3.78
C ASP A 6 -15.84 -9.61 4.13
N ASN A 7 -17.10 -9.19 4.29
CA ASN A 7 -18.25 -10.09 4.48
C ASN A 7 -18.92 -10.52 3.16
N GLY A 8 -18.28 -10.28 2.02
CA GLY A 8 -18.73 -10.74 0.70
C GLY A 8 -19.83 -9.88 0.05
N ARG A 9 -20.30 -8.80 0.70
CA ARG A 9 -21.28 -7.88 0.09
C ARG A 9 -20.66 -7.19 -1.11
N LYS A 10 -21.37 -7.21 -2.23
CA LYS A 10 -20.93 -6.55 -3.48
C LYS A 10 -21.13 -5.03 -3.35
N TRP A 11 -20.24 -4.27 -3.95
CA TRP A 11 -20.35 -2.82 -4.06
C TRP A 11 -19.91 -2.33 -5.44
N TYR A 12 -20.36 -1.12 -5.78
CA TYR A 12 -20.08 -0.44 -7.03
C TYR A 12 -19.71 1.02 -6.74
N GLN A 13 -18.79 1.56 -7.53
CA GLN A 13 -18.36 2.95 -7.46
C GLN A 13 -17.93 3.41 -8.86
N GLU A 14 -18.42 4.56 -9.28
CA GLU A 14 -17.90 5.23 -10.47
C GLU A 14 -16.53 5.83 -10.16
N VAL A 15 -15.61 5.69 -11.11
CA VAL A 15 -14.25 6.20 -11.04
C VAL A 15 -13.90 6.77 -12.40
N ASP A 16 -13.04 7.78 -12.44
CA ASP A 16 -12.47 8.26 -13.69
C ASP A 16 -11.55 7.21 -14.34
N LEU A 17 -11.20 7.46 -15.60
CA LEU A 17 -10.40 6.55 -16.41
C LEU A 17 -8.96 6.43 -15.87
N GLU A 18 -8.37 7.54 -15.43
CA GLU A 18 -6.98 7.59 -14.95
C GLU A 18 -6.78 6.73 -13.69
N LEU A 19 -7.73 6.82 -12.74
CA LEU A 19 -7.77 5.96 -11.57
C LEU A 19 -7.98 4.51 -11.97
N ALA A 20 -8.88 4.23 -12.92
CA ALA A 20 -9.13 2.86 -13.37
C ALA A 20 -7.88 2.22 -13.97
N GLU A 21 -7.16 2.96 -14.82
CA GLU A 21 -5.88 2.54 -15.42
C GLU A 21 -4.83 2.29 -14.34
N THR A 22 -4.69 3.22 -13.39
CA THR A 22 -3.73 3.09 -12.30
C THR A 22 -3.98 1.85 -11.46
N LEU A 23 -5.24 1.61 -11.07
CA LEU A 23 -5.60 0.43 -10.28
C LEU A 23 -5.33 -0.88 -11.01
N VAL A 24 -5.48 -0.93 -12.34
CA VAL A 24 -5.16 -2.13 -13.13
C VAL A 24 -3.66 -2.31 -13.30
N ARG A 25 -2.96 -1.24 -13.70
CA ARG A 25 -1.50 -1.24 -13.91
C ARG A 25 -0.77 -1.65 -12.65
N GLU A 26 -1.22 -1.16 -11.50
CA GLU A 26 -0.63 -1.46 -10.20
C GLU A 26 -1.23 -2.72 -9.55
N GLN A 27 -1.91 -3.58 -10.31
CA GLN A 27 -2.38 -4.90 -9.87
C GLN A 27 -3.39 -4.88 -8.70
N ALA A 28 -4.10 -3.77 -8.50
CA ALA A 28 -5.14 -3.65 -7.50
C ALA A 28 -6.54 -4.03 -8.04
N ALA A 29 -6.71 -4.01 -9.36
CA ALA A 29 -7.93 -4.35 -10.07
C ALA A 29 -7.63 -5.13 -11.36
N VAL A 30 -8.65 -5.80 -11.90
CA VAL A 30 -8.63 -6.42 -13.23
C VAL A 30 -9.73 -5.84 -14.11
N VAL A 31 -9.47 -5.77 -15.42
CA VAL A 31 -10.49 -5.41 -16.41
C VAL A 31 -11.50 -6.55 -16.52
N VAL A 32 -12.79 -6.22 -16.44
CA VAL A 32 -13.89 -7.16 -16.63
C VAL A 32 -14.49 -6.98 -18.02
N ASN A 33 -14.73 -5.74 -18.42
CA ASN A 33 -15.24 -5.35 -19.73
C ASN A 33 -14.87 -3.88 -19.99
N ARG A 34 -15.30 -3.34 -21.15
CA ARG A 34 -14.97 -1.99 -21.63
C ARG A 34 -15.23 -0.85 -20.63
N SER A 35 -16.17 -1.01 -19.70
CA SER A 35 -16.55 0.03 -18.74
C SER A 35 -16.39 -0.39 -17.29
N THR A 36 -15.85 -1.58 -17.03
CA THR A 36 -15.83 -2.15 -15.67
C THR A 36 -14.48 -2.75 -15.34
N ILE A 37 -13.85 -2.20 -14.30
CA ILE A 37 -12.79 -2.87 -13.54
C ILE A 37 -13.35 -3.46 -12.25
N ARG A 38 -12.71 -4.52 -11.76
CA ARG A 38 -13.04 -5.18 -10.50
C ARG A 38 -11.83 -5.23 -9.57
N ARG A 39 -11.99 -4.77 -8.32
CA ARG A 39 -10.98 -4.95 -7.27
C ARG A 39 -10.68 -6.43 -7.05
N ILE A 40 -9.40 -6.78 -6.99
CA ILE A 40 -8.95 -8.16 -6.79
C ILE A 40 -9.16 -8.59 -5.34
N TYR A 41 -8.90 -7.67 -4.42
CA TYR A 41 -8.86 -7.91 -2.98
C TYR A 41 -9.97 -7.16 -2.23
N SER A 42 -10.56 -7.82 -1.25
CA SER A 42 -11.21 -7.16 -0.11
C SER A 42 -10.18 -6.43 0.77
N ASN A 43 -10.62 -5.68 1.79
CA ASN A 43 -9.71 -4.94 2.66
C ASN A 43 -8.82 -5.89 3.47
N LYS A 44 -9.41 -6.95 4.03
CA LYS A 44 -8.68 -7.97 4.80
C LYS A 44 -7.69 -8.74 3.93
N GLU A 45 -8.09 -9.11 2.72
CA GLU A 45 -7.20 -9.81 1.78
C GLU A 45 -6.05 -8.91 1.34
N PHE A 46 -6.31 -7.64 1.07
CA PHE A 46 -5.29 -6.67 0.68
C PHE A 46 -4.27 -6.46 1.79
N ARG A 47 -4.73 -6.25 3.04
CA ARG A 47 -3.82 -6.13 4.19
C ARG A 47 -2.93 -7.37 4.32
N ARG A 48 -3.53 -8.56 4.26
CA ARG A 48 -2.78 -9.82 4.35
C ARG A 48 -1.76 -9.98 3.21
N LEU A 49 -2.12 -9.56 1.99
CA LEU A 49 -1.22 -9.58 0.84
C LEU A 49 0.05 -8.76 1.14
N ILE A 50 -0.09 -7.50 1.57
CA ILE A 50 1.04 -6.62 1.82
C ILE A 50 1.90 -7.14 2.97
N LEU A 51 1.30 -7.49 4.11
CA LEU A 51 2.03 -7.97 5.29
C LEU A 51 2.81 -9.26 5.00
N ASN A 52 2.20 -10.21 4.29
CA ASN A 52 2.87 -11.46 3.94
C ASN A 52 3.97 -11.24 2.88
N ARG A 53 3.73 -10.38 1.88
CA ARG A 53 4.74 -10.03 0.86
C ARG A 53 5.99 -9.45 1.51
N ASP A 54 5.80 -8.59 2.51
CA ASP A 54 6.87 -7.86 3.18
C ASP A 54 7.39 -8.60 4.43
N ASN A 55 7.00 -9.87 4.63
CA ASN A 55 7.41 -10.70 5.78
C ASN A 55 7.18 -10.05 7.16
N TYR A 56 6.14 -9.22 7.29
CA TYR A 56 5.87 -8.43 8.49
C TYR A 56 7.07 -7.55 8.90
N THR A 57 7.87 -7.10 7.93
CA THR A 57 9.01 -6.21 8.14
C THR A 57 8.61 -4.79 7.77
N CYS A 58 8.75 -3.86 8.71
CA CYS A 58 8.49 -2.44 8.49
C CYS A 58 9.44 -1.90 7.41
N HIS A 59 8.87 -1.35 6.34
CA HIS A 59 9.64 -0.77 5.25
C HIS A 59 10.56 0.37 5.68
N PHE A 60 10.22 1.08 6.76
CA PHE A 60 10.93 2.28 7.18
C PHE A 60 12.06 2.03 8.17
N CYS A 61 11.87 1.11 9.13
CA CYS A 61 12.87 0.86 10.19
C CYS A 61 13.44 -0.56 10.19
N GLY A 62 12.89 -1.49 9.40
CA GLY A 62 13.32 -2.89 9.38
C GLY A 62 12.81 -3.75 10.54
N GLU A 63 12.17 -3.16 11.56
CA GLU A 63 11.59 -3.89 12.68
C GLU A 63 10.25 -4.56 12.32
N TYR A 64 9.68 -5.36 13.23
CA TYR A 64 8.37 -5.96 13.02
C TYR A 64 7.28 -4.90 12.75
N GLY A 65 6.49 -5.13 11.70
CA GLY A 65 5.36 -4.32 11.29
C GLY A 65 4.12 -5.16 11.09
N ASP A 66 2.99 -4.67 11.61
CA ASP A 66 1.69 -5.31 11.48
C ASP A 66 0.65 -4.41 10.81
N THR A 67 1.02 -3.19 10.42
CA THR A 67 0.16 -2.23 9.71
C THR A 67 0.58 -2.08 8.25
N ILE A 68 -0.25 -1.39 7.45
CA ILE A 68 0.08 -1.00 6.08
C ILE A 68 0.08 0.51 5.98
N ASP A 69 0.94 1.04 5.12
CA ASP A 69 1.08 2.47 4.87
C ASP A 69 1.30 2.74 3.38
N HIS A 70 1.04 3.97 2.93
CA HIS A 70 1.20 4.39 1.55
C HIS A 70 2.53 5.11 1.34
N LEU A 71 3.31 4.69 0.34
CA LEU A 71 4.54 5.36 -0.08
C LEU A 71 4.23 6.79 -0.55
N LEU A 72 3.39 6.95 -1.58
CA LEU A 72 2.76 8.23 -1.90
C LEU A 72 1.51 8.39 -1.00
N PRO A 73 1.43 9.42 -0.13
CA PRO A 73 0.25 9.61 0.72
C PRO A 73 -1.04 9.79 -0.08
N ARG A 74 -2.17 9.32 0.46
CA ARG A 74 -3.50 9.51 -0.16
C ARG A 74 -3.82 10.98 -0.44
N ALA A 75 -3.42 11.89 0.45
CA ALA A 75 -3.63 13.33 0.28
C ALA A 75 -2.87 13.92 -0.92
N LYS A 76 -1.82 13.22 -1.40
CA LYS A 76 -1.01 13.58 -2.57
C LYS A 76 -1.34 12.71 -3.80
N GLY A 77 -2.49 12.03 -3.81
CA GLY A 77 -2.93 11.20 -4.92
C GLY A 77 -2.52 9.73 -4.85
N GLY A 78 -1.88 9.29 -3.78
CA GLY A 78 -1.51 7.87 -3.63
C GLY A 78 -2.72 6.95 -3.46
N HIS A 79 -2.76 5.87 -4.25
CA HIS A 79 -3.86 4.90 -4.22
C HIS A 79 -3.52 3.66 -3.39
N THR A 80 -4.54 2.95 -2.94
CA THR A 80 -4.37 1.67 -2.23
C THR A 80 -4.14 0.54 -3.25
N THR A 81 -2.87 0.33 -3.59
CA THR A 81 -2.41 -0.64 -4.57
C THR A 81 -1.23 -1.43 -4.01
N PRO A 82 -0.99 -2.66 -4.50
CA PRO A 82 0.23 -3.40 -4.17
C PRO A 82 1.51 -2.58 -4.34
N LEU A 83 1.62 -1.74 -5.37
CA LEU A 83 2.85 -0.98 -5.64
C LEU A 83 3.02 0.23 -4.70
N ASN A 84 1.94 0.81 -4.22
CA ASN A 84 2.00 2.00 -3.36
C ASN A 84 1.86 1.68 -1.87
N CYS A 85 1.47 0.46 -1.48
CA CYS A 85 1.33 0.07 -0.08
C CYS A 85 2.47 -0.85 0.39
N VAL A 86 2.98 -0.58 1.60
CA VAL A 86 4.04 -1.34 2.26
C VAL A 86 3.66 -1.70 3.68
N CYS A 87 4.30 -2.72 4.25
CA CYS A 87 4.25 -3.03 5.67
C CYS A 87 4.93 -1.92 6.49
N ALA A 88 4.30 -1.54 7.60
CA ALA A 88 4.83 -0.55 8.54
C ALA A 88 4.53 -0.94 9.99
N CYS A 89 5.44 -0.62 10.90
CA CYS A 89 5.14 -0.66 12.32
C CYS A 89 4.27 0.54 12.73
N ASN A 90 3.53 0.39 13.82
CA ASN A 90 2.60 1.43 14.29
C ASN A 90 3.31 2.77 14.56
N ALA A 91 4.53 2.73 15.11
CA ALA A 91 5.32 3.92 15.42
C ALA A 91 5.75 4.69 14.15
N CYS A 92 6.27 4.01 13.13
CA CYS A 92 6.65 4.65 11.86
C CYS A 92 5.43 5.19 11.12
N ASN A 93 4.33 4.41 11.06
CA ASN A 93 3.10 4.82 10.38
C ASN A 93 2.51 6.10 11.01
N GLN A 94 2.47 6.18 12.35
CA GLN A 94 2.05 7.40 13.05
C GLN A 94 3.00 8.57 12.80
N SER A 95 4.31 8.36 12.91
CA SER A 95 5.30 9.44 12.72
C SER A 95 5.30 10.00 11.29
N LYS A 96 4.90 9.21 10.28
CA LYS A 96 4.76 9.66 8.90
C LYS A 96 3.44 10.41 8.68
N ALA A 97 2.38 10.11 9.42
CA ALA A 97 1.16 10.93 9.37
C ALA A 97 1.46 12.41 9.70
N ASP A 98 2.49 12.65 10.52
CA ASP A 98 2.95 13.98 10.93
C ASP A 98 3.98 14.63 9.98
N ARG A 99 4.54 13.94 8.97
CA ARG A 99 5.68 14.44 8.15
C ARG A 99 5.69 13.96 6.69
N ASP A 100 6.35 14.73 5.82
CA ASP A 100 6.54 14.39 4.41
C ASP A 100 7.62 13.31 4.19
N LEU A 101 7.42 12.46 3.18
CA LEU A 101 8.25 11.25 2.92
C LEU A 101 9.74 11.55 2.75
N ASP A 102 10.05 12.67 2.09
CA ASP A 102 11.41 13.10 1.77
C ASP A 102 12.21 13.45 3.03
N GLU A 103 11.56 13.82 4.13
CA GLU A 103 12.23 14.09 5.41
C GLU A 103 12.44 12.82 6.26
N PHE A 104 11.63 11.78 6.04
CA PHE A 104 11.62 10.57 6.87
C PHE A 104 12.70 9.55 6.46
N ILE A 105 12.94 9.39 5.15
CA ILE A 105 13.89 8.39 4.63
C ILE A 105 15.35 8.74 5.00
N VAL A 106 15.66 10.02 5.25
CA VAL A 106 17.03 10.49 5.58
C VAL A 106 17.54 9.97 6.94
N ARG A 107 16.66 9.47 7.83
CA ARG A 107 17.06 9.06 9.20
C ARG A 107 17.04 7.54 9.46
N GLY A 108 16.62 6.73 8.48
CA GLY A 108 16.36 5.29 8.67
C GLY A 108 17.40 4.32 8.12
N ARG A 109 18.53 4.79 7.56
CA ARG A 109 19.58 3.87 7.09
C ARG A 109 20.31 3.28 8.31
N PRO A 110 20.40 1.95 8.48
CA PRO A 110 21.41 1.39 9.35
C PRO A 110 22.76 1.92 8.86
N ARG A 111 23.61 2.40 9.78
CA ARG A 111 25.01 2.71 9.46
C ARG A 111 25.58 1.52 8.70
N GLU A 112 26.14 1.77 7.52
CA GLU A 112 27.04 0.82 6.87
C GLU A 112 28.07 0.42 7.93
N THR A 113 27.92 -0.77 8.51
CA THR A 113 28.94 -1.34 9.37
C THR A 113 30.11 -1.66 8.45
N GLU A 114 31.10 -0.78 8.54
CA GLU A 114 32.53 -0.98 8.35
C GLU A 114 32.93 -2.36 7.81
N ALA A 115 33.62 -2.30 6.67
CA ALA A 115 34.45 -3.37 6.16
C ALA A 115 35.38 -3.93 7.25
N VAL A 116 35.28 -5.24 7.47
CA VAL A 116 36.28 -6.14 8.06
C VAL A 116 35.77 -7.55 7.72
N GLU A 117 36.47 -8.42 7.00
CA GLU A 117 37.90 -8.60 6.69
C GLU A 117 38.16 -8.85 5.19
#